data_AF-M7ZHJ8-F1
#
_entry.id   AF-M7ZHJ8-F1
#
_cell.length_a   1.000
_cell.length_b   1.000
_cell.length_c   1.000
_cell.angle_alpha   90.00
_cell.angle_beta   90.00
_cell.angle_gamma   90.00
#
_symmetry.space_group_name_H-M   'P 1'
#
loop_
_entity.id
_entity.type
_entity.pdbx_description
1 polymer ?
#
loop_
_entity_poly.entity_id
_entity_poly.type
_entity_poly.pdbx_seq_one_letter_code
_entity_poly.pdbx_strand_id
1 'polypeptide(L)'
;MGDIVDLSPLKPLVKTIDFRVFVSLWCGVDMRKTCFSGLCCSVSGGGSLPSDYDRCRSLLSGLEGSESSGCVYPVQDDCRTTVWTYQENNDRALDSFQPDEELKRKKRISYVRRRKDIYKSLGPGNKAEDATLLAFGTLFSAPYKGSESYFDIHESPKDHRLQNLLEKIEFLPFAPEIMAAGTELAKSKIKEPFLCAQLRLLDGQFKNHWKSTFSALKEKLKSLEVEMKTNKNSGSVHIFLMTDLPRANWTKTYLADIAKDGKYQLYTLKENDVLQTAEKLMAAEHGIRSGFLPEIRGNTNKDCDPVQLPEILLYVEESVCSCASLGFVGTAGSTIAGSIETMRKNNVCKL
;
A
#
# COMPACT_ATOMS: atom_id res chain seq x y z
N MET A 1 -2.83 -1.53 6.72
CA MET A 1 -3.09 -0.49 5.72
C MET A 1 -2.97 -1.14 4.35
N GLY A 2 -3.91 -0.92 3.45
CA GLY A 2 -3.87 -1.49 2.10
C GLY A 2 -3.91 -0.37 1.07
N ASP A 3 -3.09 -0.49 0.04
CA ASP A 3 -3.02 0.51 -1.04
C ASP A 3 -4.32 0.56 -1.84
N ILE A 4 -4.68 1.76 -2.30
CA ILE A 4 -5.88 2.01 -3.09
C ILE A 4 -5.50 1.95 -4.58
N VAL A 5 -5.44 0.74 -5.12
CA VAL A 5 -4.94 0.44 -6.46
C VAL A 5 -6.04 0.24 -7.51
N ASP A 6 -5.75 0.56 -8.76
CA ASP A 6 -6.60 0.23 -9.90
C ASP A 6 -6.35 -1.21 -10.37
N LEU A 7 -7.36 -2.06 -10.20
CA LEU A 7 -7.33 -3.47 -10.64
C LEU A 7 -7.83 -3.67 -12.07
N SER A 8 -8.22 -2.61 -12.79
CA SER A 8 -8.66 -2.69 -14.19
C SER A 8 -7.70 -3.44 -15.12
N PRO A 9 -6.36 -3.32 -14.99
CA PRO A 9 -5.41 -4.10 -15.79
C PRO A 9 -5.54 -5.63 -15.62
N LEU A 10 -6.08 -6.07 -14.48
CA LEU A 10 -6.24 -7.48 -14.11
C LEU A 10 -7.62 -8.04 -14.46
N LYS A 11 -8.62 -7.20 -14.75
CA LYS A 11 -9.99 -7.60 -15.08
C LYS A 11 -10.13 -8.74 -16.11
N PRO A 12 -9.31 -8.84 -17.19
CA PRO A 12 -9.42 -9.96 -18.11
C PRO A 12 -8.82 -11.28 -17.57
N LEU A 13 -8.00 -11.22 -16.51
CA LEU A 13 -7.28 -12.37 -15.96
C LEU A 13 -7.92 -12.92 -14.68
N VAL A 14 -8.55 -12.06 -13.88
CA VAL A 14 -9.11 -12.43 -12.58
C VAL A 14 -10.54 -11.91 -12.43
N LYS A 15 -11.35 -12.66 -11.67
CA LYS A 15 -12.62 -12.17 -11.15
C LYS A 15 -12.38 -11.71 -9.72
N THR A 16 -12.78 -10.49 -9.40
CA THR A 16 -12.69 -9.94 -8.04
C THR A 16 -14.05 -10.02 -7.37
N ILE A 17 -14.05 -10.19 -6.05
CA ILE A 17 -15.23 -10.10 -5.22
C ILE A 17 -14.81 -9.45 -3.90
N ASP A 18 -15.64 -8.54 -3.39
CA ASP A 18 -15.43 -8.00 -2.06
C ASP A 18 -15.44 -9.16 -1.05
N PHE A 19 -14.40 -9.26 -0.23
CA PHE A 19 -14.27 -10.37 0.71
C PHE A 19 -15.47 -10.48 1.67
N ARG A 20 -16.09 -9.36 2.04
CA ARG A 20 -17.31 -9.33 2.89
C ARG A 20 -18.49 -9.94 2.16
N VAL A 21 -18.66 -9.61 0.88
CA VAL A 21 -19.70 -10.18 0.02
C VAL A 21 -19.45 -11.68 -0.16
N PHE A 22 -18.20 -12.08 -0.41
CA PHE A 22 -17.82 -13.48 -0.52
C PHE A 22 -18.17 -14.26 0.76
N VAL A 23 -17.75 -13.77 1.93
CA VAL A 23 -18.06 -14.44 3.21
C VAL A 23 -19.57 -14.46 3.49
N SER A 24 -20.32 -13.43 3.10
CA SER A 24 -21.78 -13.42 3.24
C SER A 24 -22.45 -14.48 2.37
N LEU A 25 -22.08 -14.56 1.09
CA LEU A 25 -22.67 -15.48 0.12
C LEU A 25 -22.27 -16.94 0.35
N TRP A 26 -21.00 -17.20 0.67
CA TRP A 26 -20.46 -18.56 0.78
C TRP A 26 -20.47 -19.11 2.20
N CYS A 27 -20.40 -18.25 3.22
CA CYS A 27 -20.40 -18.69 4.62
C CYS A 27 -21.68 -18.31 5.39
N GLY A 28 -22.64 -17.64 4.74
CA GLY A 28 -23.92 -17.27 5.36
C GLY A 28 -23.80 -16.20 6.45
N VAL A 29 -22.70 -15.44 6.48
CA VAL A 29 -22.47 -14.41 7.50
C VAL A 29 -23.32 -13.18 7.18
N ASP A 30 -24.17 -12.77 8.13
CA ASP A 30 -24.92 -11.52 8.02
C ASP A 30 -24.01 -10.33 8.33
N MET A 31 -23.39 -9.79 7.28
CA MET A 31 -22.45 -8.69 7.43
C MET A 31 -23.09 -7.47 8.12
N ARG A 32 -24.42 -7.28 8.02
CA ARG A 32 -25.13 -6.17 8.69
C ARG A 32 -24.96 -6.21 10.21
N LYS A 33 -24.93 -7.41 10.77
CA LYS A 33 -24.73 -7.65 12.21
C LYS A 33 -23.25 -7.77 12.57
N THR A 34 -22.42 -8.21 11.62
CA THR A 34 -21.03 -8.60 11.87
C THR A 34 -20.03 -7.45 11.71
N CYS A 35 -20.16 -6.63 10.66
CA CYS A 35 -19.17 -5.60 10.33
C CYS A 35 -19.77 -4.25 9.90
N PHE A 36 -21.09 -4.12 9.77
CA PHE A 36 -21.75 -2.91 9.26
C PHE A 36 -22.50 -2.09 10.33
N SER A 37 -22.48 -2.47 11.61
CA SER A 37 -23.09 -1.67 12.68
C SER A 37 -22.28 -0.38 12.96
N GLY A 38 -21.31 -0.36 13.88
CA GLY A 38 -20.47 0.83 14.11
C GLY A 38 -19.38 1.04 13.03
N LEU A 39 -18.94 -0.04 12.38
CA LEU A 39 -17.73 -0.04 11.55
C LEU A 39 -17.86 0.70 10.20
N CYS A 40 -19.06 0.70 9.62
CA CYS A 40 -19.32 1.44 8.37
C CYS A 40 -19.38 2.95 8.63
N CYS A 41 -19.75 3.34 9.86
CA CYS A 41 -19.72 4.72 10.33
C CYS A 41 -18.38 5.09 10.99
N SER A 42 -17.54 4.13 11.41
CA SER A 42 -16.27 4.42 12.10
C SER A 42 -15.10 4.75 11.20
N VAL A 43 -15.27 4.66 9.87
CA VAL A 43 -14.40 5.36 8.92
C VAL A 43 -14.67 6.88 8.94
N SER A 44 -15.72 7.32 9.66
CA SER A 44 -16.21 8.69 9.77
C SER A 44 -15.84 9.38 11.09
N GLY A 45 -14.79 8.93 11.78
CA GLY A 45 -14.35 9.56 13.03
C GLY A 45 -15.22 9.30 14.26
N GLY A 46 -16.35 8.58 14.12
CA GLY A 46 -17.09 8.01 15.25
C GLY A 46 -16.36 6.77 15.77
N GLY A 47 -15.93 6.77 17.02
CA GLY A 47 -15.16 5.66 17.60
C GLY A 47 -15.91 4.33 17.50
N SER A 48 -15.39 3.40 16.69
CA SER A 48 -15.74 1.98 16.83
C SER A 48 -15.24 1.51 18.19
N LEU A 49 -16.09 0.83 18.97
CA LEU A 49 -15.57 0.09 20.12
C LEU A 49 -14.61 -1.00 19.59
N PRO A 50 -13.42 -1.18 20.17
CA PRO A 50 -12.48 -2.23 19.79
C PRO A 50 -13.12 -3.62 19.65
N SER A 51 -14.15 -3.89 20.45
CA SER A 51 -14.95 -5.12 20.42
C SER A 51 -15.65 -5.39 19.09
N ASP A 52 -16.05 -4.37 18.34
CA ASP A 52 -16.74 -4.55 17.05
C ASP A 52 -15.77 -5.04 15.96
N TYR A 53 -14.54 -4.51 15.99
CA TYR A 53 -13.47 -4.96 15.11
C TYR A 53 -13.03 -6.38 15.45
N ASP A 54 -12.83 -6.67 16.73
CA ASP A 54 -12.43 -8.01 17.18
C ASP A 54 -13.48 -9.07 16.83
N ARG A 55 -14.77 -8.74 16.95
CA ARG A 55 -15.88 -9.62 16.53
C ARG A 55 -15.89 -9.86 15.02
N CYS A 56 -15.79 -8.79 14.21
CA CYS A 56 -15.72 -8.90 12.76
C CYS A 56 -14.49 -9.74 12.34
N ARG A 57 -13.32 -9.45 12.92
CA ARG A 57 -12.07 -10.20 12.69
C ARG A 57 -12.20 -11.66 13.08
N SER A 58 -12.75 -11.96 14.25
CA SER A 58 -12.92 -13.31 14.77
C SER A 58 -13.77 -14.17 13.84
N LEU A 59 -14.88 -13.62 13.34
CA LEU A 59 -15.77 -14.29 12.40
C LEU A 59 -15.14 -14.47 11.00
N LEU A 60 -14.43 -13.45 10.50
CA LEU A 60 -13.73 -13.53 9.21
C LEU A 60 -12.52 -14.49 9.23
N SER A 61 -11.89 -14.66 10.38
CA SER A 61 -10.73 -15.56 10.55
C SER A 61 -11.11 -16.98 10.94
N GLY A 62 -12.40 -17.25 11.18
CA GLY A 62 -12.90 -18.57 11.59
C GLY A 62 -12.57 -18.96 13.03
N LEU A 63 -12.09 -18.03 13.87
CA LEU A 63 -11.66 -18.30 15.26
C LEU A 63 -12.85 -18.56 16.20
N GLU A 64 -13.98 -17.90 16.00
CA GLU A 64 -15.23 -18.18 16.74
C GLU A 64 -16.23 -19.02 15.97
N GLY A 65 -15.81 -19.59 14.83
CA GLY A 65 -16.67 -20.40 13.97
C GLY A 65 -17.76 -19.55 13.31
N SER A 66 -17.89 -19.63 11.99
CA SER A 66 -19.22 -19.42 11.40
C SER A 66 -20.13 -20.41 12.13
N GLU A 67 -21.16 -19.94 12.86
CA GLU A 67 -21.91 -20.68 13.89
C GLU A 67 -22.51 -22.05 13.47
N SER A 68 -22.27 -22.56 12.25
CA SER A 68 -22.80 -23.87 11.82
C SER A 68 -22.11 -24.59 10.63
N SER A 69 -21.05 -24.10 9.97
CA SER A 69 -20.69 -24.66 8.63
C SER A 69 -19.25 -25.08 8.33
N GLY A 70 -18.25 -24.79 9.17
CA GLY A 70 -16.86 -25.11 8.80
C GLY A 70 -16.38 -24.43 7.51
N CYS A 71 -17.07 -23.37 7.07
CA CYS A 71 -16.84 -22.69 5.79
C CYS A 71 -15.40 -22.15 5.65
N VAL A 72 -14.82 -21.70 6.76
CA VAL A 72 -13.47 -21.14 6.81
C VAL A 72 -12.57 -22.10 7.58
N TYR A 73 -11.49 -22.54 6.95
CA TYR A 73 -10.42 -23.30 7.59
C TYR A 73 -9.27 -22.36 7.97
N PRO A 74 -9.00 -22.14 9.26
CA PRO A 74 -7.88 -21.32 9.70
C PRO A 74 -6.58 -22.10 9.53
N VAL A 75 -5.69 -21.61 8.67
CA VAL A 75 -4.36 -22.19 8.50
C VAL A 75 -3.47 -21.71 9.63
N GLN A 76 -3.17 -22.63 10.56
CA GLN A 76 -2.45 -22.32 11.81
C GLN A 76 -0.91 -22.39 11.69
N ASP A 77 -0.38 -22.73 10.52
CA ASP A 77 1.07 -22.73 10.29
C ASP A 77 1.67 -21.32 10.50
N ASP A 78 2.80 -21.25 11.23
CA ASP A 78 3.47 -19.98 11.56
C ASP A 78 4.09 -19.34 10.30
N CYS A 79 3.64 -18.12 10.00
CA CYS A 79 4.10 -17.29 8.90
C CYS A 79 5.62 -17.03 8.87
N ARG A 80 6.29 -17.17 10.01
CA ARG A 80 7.73 -16.97 10.16
C ARG A 80 8.55 -18.20 9.80
N THR A 81 7.95 -19.39 9.84
CA THR A 81 8.68 -20.67 9.71
C THR A 81 8.29 -21.46 8.48
N THR A 82 7.15 -21.17 7.89
CA THR A 82 6.65 -21.88 6.71
C THR A 82 6.74 -20.96 5.49
N VAL A 83 6.84 -21.54 4.30
CA VAL A 83 6.69 -20.86 3.02
C VAL A 83 5.84 -21.79 2.16
N TRP A 84 4.68 -21.33 1.74
CA TRP A 84 3.78 -22.13 0.92
C TRP A 84 4.23 -22.12 -0.54
N THR A 85 4.35 -23.32 -1.09
CA THR A 85 4.65 -23.55 -2.51
C THR A 85 3.49 -24.31 -3.16
N TYR A 86 3.40 -24.24 -4.50
CA TYR A 86 2.34 -24.92 -5.25
C TYR A 86 2.92 -25.93 -6.24
N GLN A 87 2.67 -27.22 -5.97
CA GLN A 87 3.06 -28.34 -6.83
C GLN A 87 4.57 -28.43 -7.08
N GLU A 88 5.34 -28.15 -6.04
CA GLU A 88 6.80 -28.26 -6.07
C GLU A 88 7.31 -29.54 -5.41
N ASN A 89 8.37 -30.12 -5.98
CA ASN A 89 9.04 -31.30 -5.44
C ASN A 89 10.04 -30.95 -4.33
N ASN A 90 9.74 -29.96 -3.49
CA ASN A 90 10.59 -29.48 -2.41
C ASN A 90 9.86 -29.35 -1.07
N ASP A 91 8.74 -30.08 -0.89
CA ASP A 91 8.00 -30.10 0.37
C ASP A 91 8.93 -30.40 1.56
N ARG A 92 8.84 -29.56 2.61
CA ARG A 92 9.66 -29.55 3.84
C ARG A 92 11.13 -29.15 3.68
N ALA A 93 11.58 -28.81 2.47
CA ALA A 93 12.93 -28.31 2.23
C ALA A 93 13.17 -26.98 2.95
N LEU A 94 14.44 -26.63 3.16
CA LEU A 94 14.80 -25.29 3.63
C LEU A 94 14.48 -24.28 2.53
N ASP A 95 13.89 -23.17 2.93
CA ASP A 95 13.69 -22.05 2.03
C ASP A 95 15.05 -21.41 1.66
N SER A 96 15.19 -20.91 0.44
CA SER A 96 16.41 -20.24 -0.02
C SER A 96 16.67 -18.97 0.80
N PHE A 97 15.60 -18.29 1.20
CA PHE A 97 15.63 -17.10 2.02
C PHE A 97 15.68 -17.46 3.51
N GLN A 98 16.84 -17.96 3.96
CA GLN A 98 17.15 -18.08 5.39
C GLN A 98 17.71 -16.77 5.94
N PRO A 99 17.37 -16.39 7.18
CA PRO A 99 18.05 -15.28 7.84
C PRO A 99 19.54 -15.64 8.02
N ASP A 100 20.42 -14.72 7.64
CA ASP A 100 21.86 -14.90 7.87
C ASP A 100 22.22 -14.88 9.36
N GLU A 101 23.43 -15.32 9.69
CA GLU A 101 23.89 -15.41 11.09
C GLU A 101 24.00 -14.05 11.78
N GLU A 102 24.25 -12.98 11.03
CA GLU A 102 24.32 -11.62 11.58
C GLU A 102 22.92 -11.16 12.01
N LEU A 103 21.93 -11.34 11.14
CA LEU A 103 20.53 -11.02 11.38
C LEU A 103 19.95 -11.86 12.51
N LYS A 104 20.26 -13.16 12.53
CA LYS A 104 19.85 -14.07 13.62
C LYS A 104 20.32 -13.56 14.98
N ARG A 105 21.59 -13.17 15.09
CA ARG A 105 22.17 -12.62 16.33
C ARG A 105 21.53 -11.27 16.69
N LYS A 106 21.43 -10.36 15.73
CA LYS A 106 20.93 -8.99 15.93
C LYS A 106 19.46 -8.97 16.36
N LYS A 107 18.64 -9.86 15.81
CA LYS A 107 17.20 -9.92 16.04
C LYS A 107 16.76 -11.06 16.97
N ARG A 108 17.70 -11.85 17.49
CA ARG A 108 17.44 -13.05 18.30
C ARG A 108 16.48 -14.02 17.61
N ILE A 109 16.67 -14.22 16.31
CA ILE A 109 15.85 -15.15 15.53
C ILE A 109 16.36 -16.57 15.78
N SER A 110 15.48 -17.43 16.27
CA SER A 110 15.76 -18.86 16.51
C SER A 110 15.03 -19.79 15.53
N TYR A 111 14.15 -19.24 14.68
CA TYR A 111 13.36 -20.04 13.77
C TYR A 111 14.08 -20.32 12.44
N VAL A 112 13.62 -21.37 11.76
CA VAL A 112 14.09 -21.79 10.43
C VAL A 112 12.91 -21.77 9.47
N ARG A 113 13.12 -21.27 8.25
CA ARG A 113 12.08 -21.23 7.22
C ARG A 113 12.08 -22.52 6.40
N ARG A 114 10.92 -23.12 6.19
CA ARG A 114 10.74 -24.36 5.42
C ARG A 114 9.62 -24.22 4.42
N ARG A 115 9.82 -24.80 3.25
CA ARG A 115 8.81 -24.87 2.20
C ARG A 115 7.78 -25.93 2.52
N LYS A 116 6.53 -25.69 2.17
CA LYS A 116 5.42 -26.62 2.40
C LYS A 116 4.48 -26.56 1.20
N ASP A 117 4.22 -27.70 0.60
CA ASP A 117 3.34 -27.78 -0.55
C ASP A 117 1.88 -27.64 -0.10
N ILE A 118 1.20 -26.64 -0.65
CA ILE A 118 -0.18 -26.32 -0.28
C ILE A 118 -1.16 -27.41 -0.70
N TYR A 119 -0.97 -28.06 -1.85
CA TYR A 119 -1.85 -29.10 -2.36
C TYR A 119 -1.77 -30.37 -1.51
N LYS A 120 -0.56 -30.76 -1.10
CA LYS A 120 -0.35 -31.90 -0.19
C LYS A 120 -0.90 -31.64 1.21
N SER A 121 -0.77 -30.41 1.70
CA SER A 121 -1.09 -30.07 3.10
C SER A 121 -2.53 -29.64 3.33
N LEU A 122 -3.16 -29.02 2.34
CA LEU A 122 -4.49 -28.41 2.43
C LEU A 122 -5.42 -28.81 1.27
N GLY A 123 -4.96 -29.67 0.36
CA GLY A 123 -5.76 -30.20 -0.75
C GLY A 123 -6.47 -31.52 -0.40
N PRO A 124 -6.90 -32.29 -1.41
CA PRO A 124 -7.76 -33.47 -1.23
C PRO A 124 -7.20 -34.49 -0.23
N GLY A 125 -8.06 -35.00 0.65
CA GLY A 125 -7.73 -35.94 1.72
C GLY A 125 -7.34 -35.30 3.05
N ASN A 126 -7.35 -33.97 3.16
CA ASN A 126 -7.08 -33.23 4.41
C ASN A 126 -8.36 -32.60 4.96
N LYS A 127 -8.38 -32.28 6.27
CA LYS A 127 -9.51 -31.56 6.92
C LYS A 127 -9.83 -30.21 6.28
N ALA A 128 -8.86 -29.59 5.63
CA ALA A 128 -9.04 -28.33 4.94
C ALA A 128 -9.90 -28.45 3.68
N GLU A 129 -10.03 -29.66 3.12
CA GLU A 129 -10.87 -29.94 1.94
C GLU A 129 -12.36 -29.68 2.21
N ASP A 130 -12.81 -29.90 3.44
CA ASP A 130 -14.21 -29.71 3.83
C ASP A 130 -14.61 -28.23 3.90
N ALA A 131 -13.64 -27.31 3.83
CA ALA A 131 -13.87 -25.87 3.92
C ALA A 131 -13.86 -25.20 2.55
N THR A 132 -14.77 -24.23 2.38
CA THR A 132 -14.85 -23.41 1.18
C THR A 132 -13.70 -22.42 1.05
N LEU A 133 -13.16 -21.94 2.18
CA LEU A 133 -12.14 -20.90 2.24
C LEU A 133 -10.99 -21.28 3.16
N LEU A 134 -9.75 -21.10 2.69
CA LEU A 134 -8.56 -21.15 3.52
C LEU A 134 -8.23 -19.74 4.02
N ALA A 135 -8.28 -19.53 5.33
CA ALA A 135 -7.87 -18.28 5.96
C ALA A 135 -6.44 -18.40 6.49
N PHE A 136 -5.51 -17.74 5.81
CA PHE A 136 -4.16 -17.56 6.30
C PHE A 136 -4.11 -16.35 7.22
N GLY A 137 -3.17 -16.35 8.18
CA GLY A 137 -2.89 -15.17 9.00
C GLY A 137 -2.27 -14.03 8.17
N THR A 138 -1.32 -13.30 8.75
CA THR A 138 -0.59 -12.29 7.98
C THR A 138 0.25 -12.96 6.88
N LEU A 139 0.07 -12.51 5.64
CA LEU A 139 0.92 -12.90 4.50
C LEU A 139 2.31 -12.27 4.58
N PHE A 140 2.46 -11.25 5.42
CA PHE A 140 3.70 -10.56 5.70
C PHE A 140 4.15 -10.88 7.12
N SER A 141 5.25 -11.60 7.27
CA SER A 141 5.79 -11.92 8.60
C SER A 141 6.69 -10.83 9.18
N ALA A 142 7.24 -9.94 8.33
CA ALA A 142 8.25 -8.91 8.61
C ALA A 142 9.56 -9.46 9.24
N PRO A 143 10.76 -8.94 8.89
CA PRO A 143 11.04 -7.52 8.89
C PRO A 143 11.65 -6.96 7.59
N TYR A 144 11.30 -5.70 7.32
CA TYR A 144 11.88 -4.80 6.34
C TYR A 144 13.42 -4.91 6.24
N LYS A 145 13.92 -5.03 4.99
CA LYS A 145 15.27 -5.47 4.54
C LYS A 145 15.47 -6.98 4.54
N GLY A 146 14.92 -7.63 3.52
CA GLY A 146 15.05 -9.08 3.33
C GLY A 146 13.82 -9.84 3.80
N SER A 147 12.67 -9.56 3.21
CA SER A 147 11.42 -10.28 3.48
C SER A 147 10.86 -10.79 2.17
N GLU A 148 10.61 -12.10 2.09
CA GLU A 148 9.82 -12.72 1.03
C GLU A 148 8.40 -13.05 1.53
N SER A 149 7.46 -13.11 0.60
CA SER A 149 6.08 -13.51 0.84
C SER A 149 5.98 -14.89 1.52
N TYR A 150 4.94 -15.09 2.33
CA TYR A 150 4.61 -16.42 2.88
C TYR A 150 4.18 -17.42 1.80
N PHE A 151 3.87 -16.93 0.60
CA PHE A 151 3.61 -17.71 -0.59
C PHE A 151 4.67 -17.41 -1.63
N ASP A 152 5.43 -18.43 -1.99
CA ASP A 152 6.28 -18.36 -3.17
C ASP A 152 5.43 -18.75 -4.38
N ILE A 153 4.84 -17.72 -4.99
CA ILE A 153 4.11 -17.85 -6.26
C ILE A 153 5.03 -17.65 -7.46
N HIS A 154 6.27 -17.19 -7.25
CA HIS A 154 7.24 -16.94 -8.31
C HIS A 154 7.80 -18.25 -8.87
N GLU A 155 7.90 -19.27 -8.03
CA GLU A 155 8.44 -20.57 -8.41
C GLU A 155 7.45 -21.52 -9.09
N SER A 156 6.25 -21.08 -9.51
CA SER A 156 5.36 -21.88 -10.37
C SER A 156 5.76 -21.77 -11.85
N PRO A 157 6.69 -22.60 -12.37
CA PRO A 157 7.42 -22.31 -13.60
C PRO A 157 6.63 -22.73 -14.85
N LYS A 158 5.43 -23.30 -14.67
CA LYS A 158 4.68 -24.01 -15.72
C LYS A 158 3.32 -23.40 -16.05
N ASP A 159 2.82 -22.45 -15.26
CA ASP A 159 1.54 -21.79 -15.54
C ASP A 159 1.77 -20.41 -16.19
N HIS A 160 1.67 -20.37 -17.53
CA HIS A 160 1.77 -19.12 -18.29
C HIS A 160 0.73 -18.07 -17.91
N ARG A 161 -0.45 -18.46 -17.40
CA ARG A 161 -1.48 -17.52 -16.95
C ARG A 161 -1.05 -16.84 -15.65
N LEU A 162 -0.46 -17.61 -14.73
CA LEU A 162 0.08 -17.09 -13.49
C LEU A 162 1.29 -16.18 -13.75
N GLN A 163 2.21 -16.58 -14.64
CA GLN A 163 3.35 -15.74 -15.01
C GLN A 163 2.92 -14.40 -15.61
N ASN A 164 1.96 -14.40 -16.56
CA ASN A 164 1.37 -13.17 -17.09
C ASN A 164 0.66 -12.33 -16.01
N LEU A 165 0.01 -12.98 -15.03
CA LEU A 165 -0.58 -12.27 -13.89
C LEU A 165 0.50 -11.61 -13.02
N LEU A 166 1.59 -12.32 -12.72
CA LEU A 166 2.73 -11.82 -11.93
C LEU A 166 3.37 -10.60 -12.59
N GLU A 167 3.59 -10.66 -13.90
CA GLU A 167 4.08 -9.52 -14.69
C GLU A 167 3.14 -8.31 -14.58
N LYS A 168 1.82 -8.53 -14.65
CA LYS A 168 0.84 -7.43 -14.54
C LYS A 168 0.70 -6.85 -13.14
N ILE A 169 0.99 -7.61 -12.09
CA ILE A 169 0.93 -7.10 -10.71
C ILE A 169 2.28 -6.54 -10.24
N GLU A 170 3.35 -6.65 -11.04
CA GLU A 170 4.63 -5.96 -10.77
C GLU A 170 4.40 -4.46 -10.56
N PHE A 171 3.43 -3.90 -11.29
CA PHE A 171 2.98 -2.54 -11.09
C PHE A 171 1.47 -2.39 -11.28
N LEU A 172 0.80 -1.89 -10.24
CA LEU A 172 -0.58 -1.43 -10.30
C LEU A 172 -0.60 0.06 -9.93
N PRO A 173 -1.15 0.94 -10.78
CA PRO A 173 -1.28 2.34 -10.43
C PRO A 173 -2.30 2.50 -9.29
N PHE A 174 -2.25 3.64 -8.59
CA PHE A 174 -3.33 4.00 -7.68
C PHE A 174 -4.65 4.19 -8.43
N ALA A 175 -5.75 4.21 -7.68
CA ALA A 175 -7.07 4.44 -8.22
C ALA A 175 -7.11 5.71 -9.11
N PRO A 176 -7.93 5.72 -10.19
CA PRO A 176 -7.95 6.81 -11.15
C PRO A 176 -8.19 8.19 -10.53
N GLU A 177 -8.99 8.28 -9.46
CA GLU A 177 -9.26 9.53 -8.73
C GLU A 177 -7.99 10.12 -8.10
N ILE A 178 -7.14 9.26 -7.53
CA ILE A 178 -5.85 9.65 -6.94
C ILE A 178 -4.89 10.08 -8.03
N MET A 179 -4.80 9.30 -9.12
CA MET A 179 -3.91 9.61 -10.25
C MET A 179 -4.30 10.93 -10.93
N ALA A 180 -5.60 11.14 -11.15
CA ALA A 180 -6.12 12.38 -11.73
C ALA A 180 -5.85 13.59 -10.82
N ALA A 181 -6.09 13.46 -9.51
CA ALA A 181 -5.83 14.54 -8.56
C ALA A 181 -4.36 14.93 -8.51
N GLY A 182 -3.44 13.96 -8.46
CA GLY A 182 -2.01 14.24 -8.48
C GLY A 182 -1.57 14.94 -9.77
N THR A 183 -2.08 14.49 -10.91
CA THR A 183 -1.83 15.12 -12.22
C THR A 183 -2.35 16.58 -12.24
N GLU A 184 -3.57 16.81 -11.76
CA GLU A 184 -4.19 18.13 -11.72
C GLU A 184 -3.43 19.10 -10.81
N LEU A 185 -3.03 18.65 -9.61
CA LEU A 185 -2.25 19.44 -8.66
C LEU A 185 -0.86 19.77 -9.20
N ALA A 186 -0.22 18.82 -9.88
CA ALA A 186 1.06 19.06 -10.53
C ALA A 186 0.95 20.16 -11.61
N LYS A 187 -0.10 20.14 -12.43
CA LYS A 187 -0.34 21.17 -13.47
C LYS A 187 -0.73 22.53 -12.90
N SER A 188 -1.71 22.55 -12.00
CA SER A 188 -2.38 23.79 -11.58
C SER A 188 -1.64 24.50 -10.44
N LYS A 189 -1.19 23.75 -9.43
CA LYS A 189 -0.66 24.28 -8.19
C LYS A 189 0.85 24.45 -8.23
N ILE A 190 1.58 23.42 -8.67
CA ILE A 190 3.05 23.40 -8.66
C ILE A 190 3.60 24.04 -9.94
N LYS A 191 3.01 23.67 -11.09
CA LYS A 191 3.36 24.07 -12.45
C LYS A 191 4.69 23.45 -12.91
N GLU A 192 4.70 22.97 -14.15
CA GLU A 192 5.92 22.45 -14.76
C GLU A 192 6.84 23.56 -15.28
N PRO A 193 8.17 23.34 -15.31
CA PRO A 193 8.87 22.14 -14.84
C PRO A 193 9.18 22.19 -13.33
N PHE A 194 9.12 21.05 -12.65
CA PHE A 194 9.39 20.98 -11.20
C PHE A 194 10.17 19.74 -10.77
N LEU A 195 10.85 19.84 -9.63
CA LEU A 195 11.52 18.74 -8.92
C LEU A 195 10.58 18.22 -7.82
N CYS A 196 10.50 16.91 -7.59
CA CYS A 196 9.97 16.39 -6.34
C CYS A 196 11.10 15.91 -5.41
N ALA A 197 10.98 16.21 -4.11
CA ALA A 197 11.80 15.60 -3.08
C ALA A 197 10.95 14.96 -1.98
N GLN A 198 11.11 13.65 -1.79
CA GLN A 198 10.54 12.88 -0.70
C GLN A 198 11.57 12.70 0.43
N LEU A 199 11.29 13.31 1.59
CA LEU A 199 12.21 13.45 2.71
C LEU A 199 11.57 12.89 3.98
N ARG A 200 11.92 11.65 4.33
CA ARG A 200 11.55 11.02 5.60
C ARG A 200 12.55 11.41 6.68
N LEU A 201 12.09 12.13 7.70
CA LEU A 201 12.92 12.82 8.68
C LEU A 201 12.50 12.54 10.14
N LEU A 202 11.26 12.11 10.42
CA LEU A 202 10.78 11.91 11.81
C LEU A 202 10.79 10.47 12.30
N ASP A 203 10.87 9.50 11.41
CA ASP A 203 10.97 8.09 11.81
C ASP A 203 12.32 7.80 12.49
N GLY A 204 12.33 7.02 13.56
CA GLY A 204 13.52 6.71 14.37
C GLY A 204 14.68 6.10 13.57
N GLN A 205 14.38 5.35 12.50
CA GLN A 205 15.40 4.86 11.57
C GLN A 205 16.02 5.99 10.73
N PHE A 206 15.31 7.09 10.48
CA PHE A 206 15.71 8.15 9.56
C PHE A 206 16.15 9.46 10.25
N LYS A 207 15.72 9.67 11.50
CA LYS A 207 16.11 10.81 12.36
C LYS A 207 17.62 11.00 12.45
N ASN A 208 18.40 9.92 12.45
CA ASN A 208 19.86 9.97 12.54
C ASN A 208 20.56 10.14 11.18
N HIS A 209 19.82 10.17 10.07
CA HIS A 209 20.35 10.16 8.71
C HIS A 209 20.06 11.44 7.91
N TRP A 210 19.59 12.51 8.56
CA TRP A 210 19.25 13.79 7.91
C TRP A 210 20.37 14.32 7.00
N LYS A 211 21.63 14.21 7.42
CA LYS A 211 22.78 14.65 6.62
C LYS A 211 22.85 13.92 5.27
N SER A 212 22.60 12.60 5.28
CA SER A 212 22.58 11.79 4.06
C SER A 212 21.38 12.16 3.19
N THR A 213 20.18 12.23 3.79
CA THR A 213 18.94 12.61 3.11
C THR A 213 19.05 13.98 2.43
N PHE A 214 19.63 14.98 3.10
CA PHE A 214 19.82 16.31 2.52
C PHE A 214 20.98 16.38 1.51
N SER A 215 21.97 15.49 1.57
CA SER A 215 23.09 15.49 0.61
C SER A 215 22.61 15.26 -0.81
N ALA A 216 21.76 14.25 -1.02
CA ALA A 216 21.22 13.92 -2.34
C ALA A 216 20.40 15.08 -2.93
N LEU A 217 19.57 15.73 -2.11
CA LEU A 217 18.82 16.92 -2.53
C LEU A 217 19.75 18.07 -2.90
N LYS A 218 20.77 18.35 -2.07
CA LYS A 218 21.73 19.42 -2.30
C LYS A 218 22.53 19.23 -3.59
N GLU A 219 22.94 18.00 -3.88
CA GLU A 219 23.63 17.66 -5.13
C GLU A 219 22.72 17.85 -6.34
N LYS A 220 21.47 17.39 -6.27
CA LYS A 220 20.50 17.56 -7.36
C LYS A 220 20.20 19.05 -7.64
N LEU A 221 20.02 19.86 -6.59
CA LEU A 221 19.78 21.29 -6.74
C LEU A 221 20.99 22.02 -7.35
N LYS A 222 22.21 21.67 -6.95
CA LYS A 222 23.43 22.21 -7.58
C LYS A 222 23.52 21.87 -9.07
N SER A 223 23.17 20.64 -9.46
CA SER A 223 23.13 20.25 -10.88
C SER A 223 22.14 21.12 -11.67
N LEU A 224 20.92 21.29 -11.15
CA LEU A 224 19.90 22.11 -11.78
C LEU A 224 20.32 23.59 -11.88
N GLU A 225 20.97 24.14 -10.86
CA GLU A 225 21.51 25.51 -10.93
C GLU A 225 22.52 25.69 -12.07
N VAL A 226 23.38 24.69 -12.32
CA VAL A 226 24.36 24.71 -13.42
C VAL A 226 23.65 24.62 -14.78
N GLU A 227 22.67 23.73 -14.92
CA GLU A 227 21.87 23.58 -16.13
C GLU A 227 21.11 24.87 -16.46
N MET A 228 20.48 25.51 -15.47
CA MET A 228 19.72 26.75 -15.67
C MET A 228 20.61 27.92 -16.08
N LYS A 229 21.80 28.05 -15.49
CA LYS A 229 22.80 29.05 -15.90
C LYS A 229 23.26 28.85 -17.34
N THR A 230 23.46 27.61 -17.75
CA THR A 230 23.88 27.26 -19.11
C THR A 230 22.79 27.59 -20.13
N ASN A 231 21.53 27.32 -19.78
CA ASN A 231 20.37 27.53 -20.66
C ASN A 231 19.79 28.96 -20.61
N LYS A 232 20.44 29.90 -19.91
CA LYS A 232 19.96 31.28 -19.66
C LYS A 232 18.52 31.34 -19.11
N ASN A 233 18.10 30.31 -18.38
CA ASN A 233 16.76 30.24 -17.82
C ASN A 233 16.78 30.91 -16.43
N SER A 234 16.08 32.04 -16.27
CA SER A 234 16.17 32.89 -15.08
C SER A 234 15.05 32.66 -14.05
N GLY A 235 14.27 31.59 -14.19
CA GLY A 235 13.19 31.24 -13.27
C GLY A 235 13.68 30.63 -11.94
N SER A 236 12.81 30.61 -10.93
CA SER A 236 13.03 29.79 -9.73
C SER A 236 12.83 28.31 -10.04
N VAL A 237 13.55 27.42 -9.34
CA VAL A 237 13.28 25.98 -9.39
C VAL A 237 12.07 25.69 -8.50
N HIS A 238 11.00 25.18 -9.11
CA HIS A 238 9.83 24.71 -8.40
C HIS A 238 10.15 23.35 -7.76
N ILE A 239 9.95 23.23 -6.45
CA ILE A 239 10.23 22.01 -5.68
C ILE A 239 8.97 21.61 -4.92
N PHE A 240 8.43 20.44 -5.25
CA PHE A 240 7.42 19.80 -4.45
C PHE A 240 8.07 18.97 -3.33
N LEU A 241 7.71 19.26 -2.08
CA LEU A 241 8.25 18.62 -0.90
C LEU A 241 7.21 17.69 -0.28
N MET A 242 7.62 16.44 -0.12
CA MET A 242 6.87 15.40 0.55
C MET A 242 7.65 14.97 1.79
N THR A 243 7.24 15.43 2.97
CA THR A 243 8.01 15.21 4.21
C THR A 243 7.11 15.02 5.41
N ASP A 244 7.54 14.14 6.31
CA ASP A 244 6.90 13.96 7.61
C ASP A 244 7.33 15.04 8.63
N LEU A 245 8.28 15.93 8.30
CA LEU A 245 8.71 17.02 9.18
C LEU A 245 7.83 18.28 9.00
N PRO A 246 7.03 18.67 10.01
CA PRO A 246 6.18 19.85 9.91
C PRO A 246 6.99 21.12 9.68
N ARG A 247 6.42 22.06 8.91
CA ARG A 247 7.07 23.33 8.55
C ARG A 247 7.55 24.15 9.76
N ALA A 248 6.83 24.09 10.88
CA ALA A 248 7.22 24.73 12.14
C ALA A 248 8.60 24.26 12.65
N ASN A 249 8.99 23.02 12.30
CA ASN A 249 10.22 22.38 12.76
C ASN A 249 11.36 22.46 11.74
N TRP A 250 11.22 23.25 10.67
CA TRP A 250 12.29 23.40 9.68
C TRP A 250 13.46 24.26 10.16
N THR A 251 13.28 25.01 11.25
CA THR A 251 14.31 25.90 11.80
C THR A 251 15.65 25.17 12.01
N LYS A 252 16.75 25.75 11.55
CA LYS A 252 18.12 25.16 11.55
C LYS A 252 18.26 23.86 10.74
N THR A 253 17.38 23.62 9.78
CA THR A 253 17.52 22.53 8.80
C THR A 253 17.79 23.07 7.40
N TYR A 254 18.26 22.22 6.50
CA TYR A 254 18.46 22.58 5.10
C TYR A 254 17.16 23.03 4.41
N LEU A 255 15.99 22.54 4.87
CA LEU A 255 14.68 23.00 4.38
C LEU A 255 14.43 24.47 4.68
N ALA A 256 14.86 24.97 5.84
CA ALA A 256 14.74 26.40 6.15
C ALA A 256 15.71 27.25 5.31
N ASP A 257 16.86 26.72 4.94
CA ASP A 257 17.83 27.41 4.11
C ASP A 257 17.28 27.59 2.68
N ILE A 258 16.79 26.50 2.06
CA ILE A 258 16.20 26.58 0.71
C ILE A 258 14.87 27.33 0.68
N ALA A 259 14.09 27.33 1.78
CA ALA A 259 12.84 28.09 1.86
C ALA A 259 13.05 29.63 1.87
N LYS A 260 14.24 30.09 2.25
CA LYS A 260 14.62 31.50 2.28
C LYS A 260 15.39 31.96 1.04
N ASP A 261 15.91 31.01 0.26
CA ASP A 261 16.65 31.30 -0.97
C ASP A 261 15.65 31.53 -2.11
N GLY A 262 15.65 32.75 -2.65
CA GLY A 262 14.72 33.18 -3.72
C GLY A 262 14.88 32.44 -5.04
N LYS A 263 15.90 31.58 -5.19
CA LYS A 263 16.03 30.67 -6.34
C LYS A 263 15.08 29.49 -6.29
N TYR A 264 14.52 29.15 -5.13
CA TYR A 264 13.70 27.96 -4.95
C TYR A 264 12.28 28.34 -4.52
N GLN A 265 11.29 27.69 -5.13
CA GLN A 265 9.89 27.82 -4.73
C GLN A 265 9.37 26.49 -4.21
N LEU A 266 9.06 26.43 -2.92
CA LEU A 266 8.65 25.20 -2.24
C LEU A 266 7.12 25.04 -2.20
N TYR A 267 6.67 23.84 -2.54
CA TYR A 267 5.26 23.45 -2.54
C TYR A 267 5.05 22.25 -1.61
N THR A 268 3.95 22.25 -0.87
CA THR A 268 3.48 21.12 -0.06
C THR A 268 1.97 20.99 -0.24
N LEU A 269 1.42 19.80 -0.03
CA LEU A 269 -0.03 19.61 0.07
C LEU A 269 -0.50 19.67 1.52
N LYS A 270 -1.79 19.88 1.70
CA LYS A 270 -2.53 19.84 2.95
C LYS A 270 -3.77 18.99 2.74
N GLU A 271 -4.40 18.54 3.82
CA GLU A 271 -5.62 17.74 3.77
C GLU A 271 -6.73 18.38 2.92
N ASN A 272 -6.90 19.71 3.02
CA ASN A 272 -7.89 20.44 2.22
C ASN A 272 -7.68 20.33 0.70
N ASP A 273 -6.44 20.08 0.24
CA ASP A 273 -6.15 19.91 -1.18
C ASP A 273 -6.67 18.59 -1.74
N VAL A 274 -7.03 17.62 -0.88
CA VAL A 274 -7.41 16.26 -1.29
C VAL A 274 -8.81 15.85 -0.85
N LEU A 275 -9.58 16.76 -0.25
CA LEU A 275 -10.96 16.48 0.19
C LEU A 275 -11.85 16.02 -0.96
N GLN A 276 -11.80 16.72 -2.11
CA GLN A 276 -12.60 16.35 -3.27
C GLN A 276 -12.21 14.97 -3.83
N THR A 277 -10.92 14.61 -3.73
CA THR A 277 -10.43 13.28 -4.12
C THR A 277 -11.02 12.21 -3.21
N ALA A 278 -11.09 12.47 -1.90
CA ALA A 278 -11.72 11.57 -0.95
C ALA A 278 -13.20 11.34 -1.27
N GLU A 279 -13.95 12.40 -1.54
CA GLU A 279 -15.36 12.32 -1.92
C GLU A 279 -15.56 11.49 -3.20
N LYS A 280 -14.77 11.77 -4.25
CA LYS A 280 -14.83 11.03 -5.51
C LYS A 280 -14.51 9.55 -5.32
N LEU A 281 -13.48 9.25 -4.53
CA LEU A 281 -13.04 7.89 -4.27
C LEU A 281 -14.11 7.09 -3.50
N MET A 282 -14.75 7.71 -2.52
CA MET A 282 -15.86 7.10 -1.78
C MET A 282 -17.07 6.87 -2.69
N ALA A 283 -17.41 7.83 -3.55
CA ALA A 283 -18.51 7.71 -4.51
C ALA A 283 -18.26 6.68 -5.62
N ALA A 284 -17.00 6.43 -5.97
CA ALA A 284 -16.64 5.42 -6.95
C ALA A 284 -16.88 3.99 -6.46
N GLU A 285 -17.02 3.79 -5.14
CA GLU A 285 -17.35 2.50 -4.52
C GLU A 285 -16.41 1.37 -4.99
N HIS A 286 -15.12 1.71 -5.21
CA HIS A 286 -14.10 0.76 -5.65
C HIS A 286 -14.06 -0.45 -4.70
N GLY A 287 -14.32 -1.63 -5.24
CA GLY A 287 -14.45 -2.89 -4.47
C GLY A 287 -15.90 -3.28 -4.14
N ILE A 288 -16.79 -2.33 -3.87
CA ILE A 288 -18.20 -2.59 -3.54
C ILE A 288 -19.03 -2.83 -4.81
N ARG A 289 -18.83 -2.03 -5.87
CA ARG A 289 -19.53 -2.21 -7.17
C ARG A 289 -18.96 -3.34 -8.03
N SER A 290 -17.76 -3.83 -7.72
CA SER A 290 -17.15 -4.98 -8.39
C SER A 290 -17.79 -6.31 -7.98
N GLY A 291 -18.63 -6.31 -6.92
CA GLY A 291 -19.31 -7.49 -6.37
C GLY A 291 -20.82 -7.34 -6.31
N PHE A 292 -21.49 -8.49 -6.16
CA PHE A 292 -22.95 -8.60 -6.02
C PHE A 292 -23.40 -7.96 -4.69
N LEU A 293 -24.01 -6.78 -4.73
CA LEU A 293 -24.73 -6.22 -3.58
C LEU A 293 -26.12 -6.86 -3.50
N PRO A 294 -26.50 -7.52 -2.39
CA PRO A 294 -27.92 -7.82 -2.16
C PRO A 294 -28.70 -6.50 -2.13
N GLU A 295 -29.81 -6.40 -2.87
CA GLU A 295 -30.65 -5.20 -2.89
C GLU A 295 -31.02 -4.79 -1.46
N ILE A 296 -30.50 -3.66 -1.00
CA ILE A 296 -30.85 -3.07 0.29
C ILE A 296 -32.17 -2.31 0.10
N ARG A 297 -33.30 -3.01 0.26
CA ARG A 297 -34.60 -2.33 0.48
C ARG A 297 -34.70 -1.93 1.95
N GLY A 298 -34.29 -0.71 2.27
CA GLY A 298 -34.42 -0.13 3.61
C GLY A 298 -34.01 1.34 3.66
N ASN A 299 -34.80 2.15 4.37
CA ASN A 299 -34.75 3.61 4.43
C ASN A 299 -33.33 4.14 4.79
N THR A 300 -32.68 4.85 3.85
CA THR A 300 -31.29 5.33 3.92
C THR A 300 -31.15 6.65 4.70
N ASN A 301 -31.81 6.79 5.85
CA ASN A 301 -31.63 7.95 6.72
C ASN A 301 -30.74 7.56 7.91
N LYS A 302 -29.43 7.50 7.66
CA LYS A 302 -28.41 7.78 8.68
C LYS A 302 -27.31 8.58 8.00
N ASP A 303 -27.26 9.88 8.33
CA ASP A 303 -26.14 10.76 8.03
C ASP A 303 -24.87 10.12 8.59
N CYS A 304 -24.00 9.66 7.70
CA CYS A 304 -22.62 9.38 8.06
C CYS A 304 -21.86 10.70 8.02
N ASP A 305 -21.02 10.97 9.02
CA ASP A 305 -20.05 12.05 8.96
C ASP A 305 -19.11 11.86 7.74
N PRO A 306 -18.50 12.94 7.21
CA PRO A 306 -17.54 12.80 6.13
C PRO A 306 -16.36 11.92 6.56
N VAL A 307 -16.15 10.84 5.81
CA VAL A 307 -15.06 9.88 5.99
C VAL A 307 -13.72 10.58 5.72
N GLN A 308 -12.92 10.81 6.77
CA GLN A 308 -11.51 11.18 6.62
C GLN A 308 -10.71 9.90 6.37
N LEU A 309 -10.36 9.63 5.11
CA LEU A 309 -9.44 8.54 4.78
C LEU A 309 -8.01 8.97 5.12
N PRO A 310 -7.36 8.36 6.13
CA PRO A 310 -6.12 8.88 6.70
C PRO A 310 -4.88 8.84 5.79
N GLU A 311 -4.99 8.43 4.52
CA GLU A 311 -3.81 8.31 3.63
C GLU A 311 -4.02 8.80 2.20
N ILE A 312 -5.15 9.45 1.87
CA ILE A 312 -5.34 10.01 0.53
C ILE A 312 -4.29 11.07 0.22
N LEU A 313 -3.95 11.91 1.22
CA LEU A 313 -2.91 12.91 1.06
C LEU A 313 -1.60 12.26 0.60
N LEU A 314 -1.17 11.20 1.29
CA LEU A 314 0.05 10.45 0.96
C LEU A 314 0.03 9.95 -0.49
N TYR A 315 -1.03 9.26 -0.91
CA TYR A 315 -1.10 8.71 -2.27
C TYR A 315 -1.18 9.79 -3.36
N VAL A 316 -1.84 10.91 -3.07
CA VAL A 316 -1.86 12.06 -3.98
C VAL A 316 -0.49 12.72 -4.05
N GLU A 317 0.25 12.85 -2.95
CA GLU A 317 1.62 13.36 -2.94
C GLU A 317 2.57 12.47 -3.76
N GLU A 318 2.45 11.15 -3.63
CA GLU A 318 3.21 10.20 -4.45
C GLU A 318 2.88 10.33 -5.94
N SER A 319 1.59 10.45 -6.27
CA SER A 319 1.12 10.69 -7.64
C SER A 319 1.69 12.01 -8.22
N VAL A 320 1.68 13.10 -7.45
CA VAL A 320 2.32 14.37 -7.84
C VAL A 320 3.82 14.17 -8.11
N CYS A 321 4.53 13.47 -7.24
CA CYS A 321 5.95 13.20 -7.40
C CYS A 321 6.29 12.35 -8.62
N SER A 322 5.38 11.45 -9.02
CA SER A 322 5.51 10.69 -10.26
C SER A 322 5.57 11.60 -11.50
N CYS A 323 4.95 12.78 -11.43
CA CYS A 323 4.90 13.77 -12.51
C CYS A 323 6.10 14.73 -12.59
N ALA A 324 7.03 14.70 -11.63
CA ALA A 324 8.10 15.71 -11.55
C ALA A 324 9.09 15.63 -12.73
N SER A 325 9.06 16.62 -13.62
CA SER A 325 9.82 16.66 -14.87
C SER A 325 11.31 17.01 -14.71
N LEU A 326 11.71 17.74 -13.65
CA LEU A 326 13.13 18.01 -13.34
C LEU A 326 13.82 16.85 -12.61
N GLY A 327 13.05 15.83 -12.23
CA GLY A 327 13.52 14.63 -11.56
C GLY A 327 12.88 14.40 -10.20
N PHE A 328 13.38 13.36 -9.52
CA PHE A 328 12.91 12.93 -8.21
C PHE A 328 14.11 12.67 -7.29
N VAL A 329 13.99 13.06 -6.02
CA VAL A 329 14.93 12.72 -4.95
C VAL A 329 14.17 12.04 -3.83
N GLY A 330 14.41 10.75 -3.62
CA GLY A 330 13.78 9.97 -2.55
C GLY A 330 14.71 9.71 -1.37
N THR A 331 14.14 9.49 -0.19
CA THR A 331 14.92 9.04 0.97
C THR A 331 15.32 7.58 0.79
N ALA A 332 16.63 7.31 0.81
CA ALA A 332 17.15 5.96 0.62
C ALA A 332 16.55 4.95 1.63
N GLY A 333 15.96 3.88 1.11
CA GLY A 333 15.30 2.85 1.92
C GLY A 333 13.88 3.20 2.38
N SER A 334 13.26 4.25 1.84
CA SER A 334 11.82 4.52 2.03
C SER A 334 10.97 3.75 1.02
N THR A 335 9.94 3.02 1.47
CA THR A 335 8.97 2.36 0.58
C THR A 335 8.24 3.34 -0.32
N ILE A 336 7.88 4.50 0.23
CA ILE A 336 7.24 5.60 -0.48
C ILE A 336 8.12 6.05 -1.66
N ALA A 337 9.43 6.19 -1.44
CA ALA A 337 10.35 6.53 -2.53
C ALA A 337 10.39 5.44 -3.61
N GLY A 338 10.43 4.17 -3.21
CA GLY A 338 10.38 3.03 -4.14
C GLY A 338 9.08 2.96 -4.95
N SER A 339 7.94 3.26 -4.32
CA SER A 339 6.63 3.39 -4.99
C SER A 339 6.67 4.47 -6.07
N ILE A 340 7.13 5.69 -5.73
CA ILE A 340 7.29 6.80 -6.68
C ILE A 340 8.23 6.43 -7.83
N GLU A 341 9.38 5.82 -7.54
CA GLU A 341 10.33 5.37 -8.58
C GLU A 341 9.69 4.37 -9.54
N THR A 342 8.89 3.44 -9.02
CA THR A 342 8.16 2.45 -9.81
C THR A 342 7.11 3.11 -10.70
N MET A 343 6.34 4.05 -10.17
CA MET A 343 5.40 4.86 -10.95
C MET A 343 6.09 5.64 -12.08
N ARG A 344 7.24 6.27 -11.79
CA ARG A 344 8.03 7.02 -12.77
C ARG A 344 8.58 6.11 -13.87
N LYS A 345 9.12 4.94 -13.52
CA LYS A 345 9.61 3.94 -14.48
C LYS A 345 8.51 3.50 -15.45
N ASN A 346 7.26 3.42 -14.96
CA ASN A 346 6.09 3.03 -15.74
C ASN A 346 5.40 4.21 -16.47
N ASN A 347 5.95 5.43 -16.39
CA ASN A 347 5.43 6.63 -17.09
C ASN A 347 3.93 6.88 -16.84
N VAL A 348 3.47 6.68 -15.60
CA VAL A 348 2.04 6.81 -15.25
C VAL A 348 1.51 8.23 -15.29
N CYS A 349 2.41 9.22 -15.14
CA CYS A 349 2.05 10.61 -15.28
C CYS A 349 2.66 11.19 -16.55
N LYS A 350 1.78 11.76 -17.39
CA LYS A 350 2.15 12.50 -18.60
C LYS A 350 1.54 13.89 -18.46
N LEU A 351 2.39 14.87 -18.16
CA LEU A 351 1.97 16.26 -18.02
C LEU A 351 1.89 16.96 -19.37
#